data_AF-A0A7V6Z344-F1
#
_entry.id   AF-A0A7V6Z344-F1
#
_cell.length_a   1.000
_cell.length_b   1.000
_cell.length_c   1.000
_cell.angle_alpha   90.00
_cell.angle_beta   90.00
_cell.angle_gamma   90.00
#
_symmetry.space_group_name_H-M   'P 1'
#
loop_
_entity.id
_entity.type
_entity.pdbx_description
1 polymer ?
#
loop_
_entity_poly.entity_id
_entity_poly.type
_entity_poly.pdbx_seq_one_letter_code
_entity_poly.pdbx_strand_id
1 'polypeptide(L)'
;MTARNKMTGISRIEQPEKRTFGYFVRLQRKGKIYNGFFPDKRHGGKKRALEAAQKFYRKLLREHGPRTWHRGPRKKKKQRTRS
;
A
#
# COMPACT_ATOMS: atom_id res chain seq x y z
N MET A 1 3.31 19.46 -14.23
CA MET A 1 2.17 19.26 -13.31
C MET A 1 1.62 17.84 -13.46
N THR A 2 1.87 16.92 -12.51
CA THR A 2 0.99 15.75 -12.30
C THR A 2 1.21 15.21 -10.90
N ALA A 3 0.21 15.30 -10.03
CA ALA A 3 0.19 14.54 -8.80
C ALA A 3 0.22 13.05 -9.21
N ARG A 4 1.38 12.38 -9.09
CA ARG A 4 1.46 10.92 -9.23
C ARG A 4 0.43 10.37 -8.28
N ASN A 5 -0.69 9.90 -8.83
CA ASN A 5 -1.80 9.31 -8.12
C ASN A 5 -1.21 8.22 -7.23
N LYS A 6 -0.92 8.57 -5.97
CA LYS A 6 -0.36 7.66 -4.98
C LYS A 6 -1.50 6.71 -4.66
N MET A 7 -1.67 5.70 -5.51
CA MET A 7 -2.54 4.57 -5.22
C MET A 7 -1.91 3.87 -4.02
N THR A 8 -2.32 4.30 -2.82
CA THR A 8 -1.71 3.87 -1.58
C THR A 8 -1.78 2.35 -1.52
N GLY A 9 -0.62 1.70 -1.36
CA GLY A 9 -0.54 0.26 -1.20
C GLY A 9 -0.45 -0.59 -2.47
N ILE A 10 -0.34 -0.01 -3.68
CA ILE A 10 0.01 -0.79 -4.89
C ILE A 10 1.22 -0.13 -5.58
N SER A 11 2.31 -0.87 -5.69
CA SER A 11 3.56 -0.42 -6.30
C SER A 11 3.93 -1.30 -7.49
N ARG A 12 4.50 -0.69 -8.53
CA ARG A 12 5.07 -1.43 -9.66
C ARG A 12 6.50 -1.88 -9.31
N ILE A 13 6.82 -3.14 -9.59
CA ILE A 13 8.18 -3.68 -9.47
C ILE A 13 8.64 -4.08 -10.87
N GLU A 14 9.76 -3.49 -11.29
CA GLU A 14 10.43 -3.79 -12.55
C GLU A 14 11.91 -4.00 -12.23
N GLN A 15 12.30 -5.26 -12.16
CA GLN A 15 13.68 -5.68 -11.94
C GLN A 15 14.16 -6.42 -13.19
N PRO A 16 14.68 -5.69 -14.20
CA PRO A 16 15.08 -6.27 -15.49
C PRO A 16 16.18 -7.33 -15.33
N GLU A 17 17.15 -7.09 -14.46
CA GLU A 17 18.24 -8.04 -14.13
C GLU A 17 17.69 -9.39 -13.64
N LYS A 18 16.63 -9.35 -12.84
CA LYS A 18 15.98 -10.53 -12.25
C LYS A 18 14.79 -11.01 -13.08
N ARG A 19 14.58 -10.44 -14.27
CA ARG A 19 13.42 -10.70 -15.16
C ARG A 19 12.08 -10.67 -14.41
N THR A 20 11.99 -9.85 -13.37
CA THR A 20 10.85 -9.81 -12.46
C THR A 20 10.05 -8.55 -12.72
N PHE A 21 8.86 -8.72 -13.28
CA PHE A 21 7.93 -7.65 -13.61
C PHE A 21 6.57 -7.96 -13.01
N GLY A 22 6.02 -7.02 -12.25
CA GLY A 22 4.74 -7.23 -11.60
C GLY A 22 4.31 -6.08 -10.71
N TYR A 23 3.17 -6.26 -10.07
CA TYR A 23 2.62 -5.34 -9.08
C TYR A 23 2.72 -5.93 -7.69
N PHE A 24 3.18 -5.12 -6.74
CA PHE A 24 3.24 -5.46 -5.33
C PHE A 24 2.18 -4.70 -4.57
N VAL A 25 1.36 -5.43 -3.83
CA VAL A 25 0.30 -4.88 -2.98
C VAL A 25 0.76 -4.96 -1.54
N ARG A 26 0.54 -3.87 -0.78
CA ARG A 26 0.79 -3.80 0.66
C ARG A 26 -0.32 -3.03 1.36
N LEU A 27 -0.92 -3.65 2.36
CA LEU A 27 -1.86 -3.03 3.28
C LEU A 27 -1.39 -3.24 4.72
N GLN A 28 -1.25 -2.15 5.47
CA GLN A 28 -0.94 -2.20 6.91
C GLN A 28 -2.16 -1.81 7.74
N ARG A 29 -2.60 -2.68 8.66
CA ARG A 29 -3.77 -2.49 9.52
C ARG A 29 -3.56 -3.14 10.88
N LYS A 30 -3.89 -2.42 11.96
CA LYS A 30 -3.82 -2.91 13.35
C LYS A 30 -2.49 -3.62 13.69
N GLY A 31 -1.36 -3.07 13.25
CA GLY A 31 -0.03 -3.66 13.47
C GLY A 31 0.32 -4.85 12.56
N LYS A 32 -0.60 -5.33 11.73
CA LYS A 32 -0.37 -6.42 10.76
C LYS A 32 -0.13 -5.88 9.35
N ILE A 33 0.70 -6.59 8.59
CA ILE A 33 1.04 -6.28 7.20
C ILE A 33 0.50 -7.40 6.31
N TYR A 34 -0.41 -7.06 5.43
CA TYR A 34 -0.93 -7.92 4.39
C TYR A 34 -0.28 -7.51 3.07
N ASN A 35 0.33 -8.45 2.36
CA ASN A 35 0.99 -8.16 1.10
C ASN A 35 0.74 -9.28 0.08
N GLY A 36 1.02 -8.98 -1.18
CA GLY A 36 0.92 -9.94 -2.27
C GLY A 36 1.65 -9.43 -3.51
N PHE A 37 2.21 -10.34 -4.29
CA PHE A 37 2.91 -10.02 -5.55
C PHE A 37 2.19 -10.64 -6.75
N PHE A 38 1.95 -9.81 -7.77
CA PHE A 38 1.20 -10.14 -8.96
C PHE A 38 2.12 -10.01 -10.18
N PRO A 39 2.84 -11.08 -10.56
CA PRO A 39 3.74 -11.06 -11.71
C PRO A 39 2.98 -11.00 -13.02
N ASP A 40 3.46 -10.18 -13.95
CA ASP A 40 2.85 -9.96 -15.27
C ASP A 40 2.73 -11.25 -16.07
N LYS A 41 3.79 -12.07 -16.06
CA LYS A 41 3.84 -13.33 -16.82
C LYS A 41 2.72 -14.29 -16.43
N ARG A 42 2.36 -14.38 -15.14
CA ARG A 42 1.30 -15.30 -14.66
C ARG A 42 -0.10 -14.74 -14.87
N HIS A 43 -0.25 -13.43 -15.01
CA HIS A 43 -1.55 -12.77 -15.10
C HIS A 43 -1.91 -12.35 -16.53
N GLY A 44 -1.05 -12.59 -17.53
CA GLY A 44 -1.31 -12.22 -18.92
C GLY A 44 -0.98 -10.76 -19.22
N GLY A 45 0.10 -10.24 -18.63
CA GLY A 45 0.65 -8.92 -18.89
C GLY A 45 0.27 -7.86 -17.86
N LYS A 46 0.80 -6.65 -18.08
CA LYS A 46 0.74 -5.53 -17.14
C LYS A 46 -0.69 -5.13 -16.75
N LYS A 47 -1.61 -5.06 -17.73
CA LYS A 47 -3.00 -4.64 -17.50
C LYS A 47 -3.74 -5.61 -16.57
N ARG A 48 -3.70 -6.90 -16.89
CA ARG A 48 -4.36 -7.94 -16.10
C ARG A 48 -3.72 -8.12 -14.71
N ALA A 49 -2.39 -7.97 -14.62
CA ALA A 49 -1.69 -7.98 -13.34
C ALA A 49 -2.11 -6.81 -12.44
N LEU A 50 -2.29 -5.62 -13.01
CA LEU A 50 -2.80 -4.46 -12.29
C LEU A 50 -4.24 -4.68 -11.79
N GLU A 51 -5.11 -5.23 -12.63
CA GLU A 51 -6.49 -5.57 -12.25
C GLU A 51 -6.53 -6.59 -11.11
N ALA A 52 -5.71 -7.63 -11.19
CA ALA A 52 -5.60 -8.63 -10.12
C ALA A 52 -5.09 -8.00 -8.81
N ALA A 53 -4.04 -7.18 -8.87
CA ALA A 53 -3.52 -6.44 -7.72
C ALA A 53 -4.58 -5.52 -7.09
N GLN A 54 -5.36 -4.83 -7.93
CA GLN A 54 -6.41 -3.94 -7.44
C GLN A 54 -7.59 -4.70 -6.83
N LYS A 55 -7.98 -5.84 -7.42
CA LYS A 55 -9.01 -6.73 -6.86
C LYS A 55 -8.59 -7.26 -5.49
N PHE A 56 -7.32 -7.67 -5.36
CA PHE A 56 -6.76 -8.12 -4.08
C PHE A 56 -6.72 -7.00 -3.04
N TYR A 57 -6.26 -5.80 -3.39
CA TYR A 57 -6.25 -4.67 -2.48
C TYR A 57 -7.66 -4.30 -2.00
N ARG A 58 -8.65 -4.27 -2.91
CA ARG A 58 -10.06 -4.04 -2.55
C ARG A 58 -10.61 -5.12 -1.64
N LYS A 59 -10.23 -6.39 -1.83
CA LYS A 59 -10.58 -7.49 -0.92
C LYS A 59 -10.02 -7.23 0.48
N LEU A 60 -8.73 -6.93 0.59
CA LEU A 60 -8.09 -6.61 1.87
C LEU A 60 -8.72 -5.39 2.56
N LEU A 61 -9.11 -4.36 1.81
CA LEU A 61 -9.81 -3.20 2.36
C LEU A 61 -11.20 -3.54 2.89
N ARG A 62 -11.94 -4.45 2.25
CA ARG A 62 -13.24 -4.92 2.75
C ARG A 62 -13.08 -5.76 4.02
N GLU A 63 -12.05 -6.60 4.06
CA GLU A 63 -11.80 -7.50 5.18
C GLU A 63 -11.24 -6.78 6.42
N HIS A 64 -10.36 -5.79 6.23
CA HIS A 64 -9.68 -5.10 7.34
C HIS A 64 -10.13 -3.66 7.55
N GLY A 65 -11.04 -3.16 6.72
CA GLY A 65 -11.61 -1.82 6.81
C GLY A 65 -10.68 -0.68 6.34
N PRO A 66 -11.22 0.55 6.31
CA PRO A 66 -10.48 1.74 5.96
C PRO A 66 -9.33 2.01 6.96
N ARG A 67 -8.37 2.84 6.56
CA ARG A 67 -7.30 3.27 7.47
C ARG A 67 -7.91 4.17 8.54
N THR A 68 -8.19 3.62 9.72
CA THR A 68 -8.51 4.45 10.87
C THR A 68 -7.23 5.14 11.31
N TRP A 69 -7.11 6.43 11.00
CA TRP A 69 -6.17 7.28 11.70
C TRP A 69 -6.68 7.42 13.12
N HIS A 70 -6.18 6.59 14.04
CA HIS A 70 -6.18 6.98 15.44
C HIS A 70 -5.27 8.21 15.50
N ARG A 71 -5.85 9.42 15.45
CA ARG A 71 -5.18 10.60 15.99
C ARG A 71 -4.99 10.29 17.47
N GLY A 72 -3.89 9.59 17.80
CA GLY A 72 -3.49 9.44 19.18
C GLY A 72 -3.45 10.83 19.81
N PRO A 73 -3.80 10.97 21.10
CA PRO A 73 -3.86 12.28 21.73
C PRO A 73 -2.54 13.00 21.44
N ARG A 74 -2.63 14.12 20.72
CA ARG A 74 -1.48 14.97 20.42
C ARG A 74 -0.95 15.41 21.78
N LYS A 75 0.16 14.80 22.25
CA LYS A 75 0.78 15.17 23.52
C LYS A 75 1.05 16.67 23.47
N LYS A 76 0.26 17.47 24.21
CA LYS A 76 0.53 18.90 24.37
C LYS A 76 1.89 18.99 25.07
N LYS A 77 2.89 19.58 24.41
CA LYS A 77 4.18 19.89 25.04
C LYS A 77 3.87 20.74 26.28
N LYS A 78 4.15 20.23 27.49
CA LYS A 78 4.17 21.06 28.72
C LYS A 78 5.23 22.14 28.49
N GLN A 79 4.79 23.40 28.40
CA GLN A 79 5.70 24.55 28.49
C GLN A 79 6.37 24.46 29.87
N ARG A 80 7.67 24.16 29.89
CA ARG A 80 8.47 24.30 31.10
C ARG A 80 8.65 25.79 31.31
N THR A 81 7.93 26.36 32.26
CA THR A 81 8.23 27.68 32.81
C THR A 81 9.62 27.59 33.46
N ARG A 82 10.57 28.39 32.98
CA ARG A 82 11.83 28.64 33.68
C ARG A 82 11.51 29.66 34.77
N SER A 83 11.69 29.28 36.04
CA SER A 83 11.91 30.22 37.14
C SER A 83 13.36 30.68 37.13
#